data_AF-A0A4V3CPI5-F1
#
_entry.id   AF-A0A4V3CPI5-F1
#
_cell.length_a   1.000
_cell.length_b   1.000
_cell.length_c   1.000
_cell.angle_alpha   90.00
_cell.angle_beta   90.00
_cell.angle_gamma   90.00
#
_symmetry.space_group_name_H-M   'P 1'
#
loop_
_entity.id
_entity.type
_entity.pdbx_description
1 polymer ?
#
loop_
_entity_poly.entity_id
_entity_poly.type
_entity_poly.pdbx_seq_one_letter_code
_entity_poly.pdbx_strand_id
1 'polypeptide(L)'
;MPAVVTADVESAHSEALRHFAFYEQIPSYRRVLDLERVARAAELALIGDEETVAAGIGRYFDAGATEVVLTATDLTGPADHRPSGRNGQTGLRCHQNVMSEAASPG
;
A
#
# COMPACT_ATOMS: atom_id res chain seq x y z
N MET A 1 -4.44 -1.69 -2.47
CA MET A 1 -3.34 -0.72 -2.60
C MET A 1 -2.41 -0.87 -1.41
N PRO A 2 -1.09 -0.86 -1.63
CA PRO A 2 -0.13 -1.06 -0.55
C PRO A 2 -0.19 0.08 0.47
N ALA A 3 -0.28 -0.25 1.76
CA ALA A 3 -0.22 0.76 2.81
C ALA A 3 0.45 0.19 4.07
N VAL A 4 1.32 0.98 4.70
CA VAL A 4 2.09 0.61 5.89
C VAL A 4 2.01 1.76 6.90
N VAL A 5 1.52 1.45 8.10
CA VAL A 5 1.54 2.37 9.23
C VAL A 5 2.82 2.14 10.02
N THR A 6 3.73 3.11 10.03
CA THR A 6 5.01 3.00 10.74
C THR A 6 5.55 4.36 11.16
N ALA A 7 6.32 4.37 12.24
CA ALA A 7 7.13 5.52 12.65
C ALA A 7 8.49 5.57 11.91
N ASP A 8 8.92 4.45 11.31
CA ASP A 8 10.17 4.35 10.56
C ASP A 8 9.90 4.33 9.06
N VAL A 9 9.52 5.51 8.56
CA VAL A 9 9.15 5.72 7.14
C VAL A 9 10.31 5.40 6.20
N GLU A 10 11.54 5.73 6.60
CA GLU A 10 12.73 5.50 5.78
C GLU A 10 12.99 4.00 5.57
N SER A 11 12.95 3.22 6.65
CA SER A 11 13.10 1.76 6.58
C SER A 11 11.99 1.13 5.76
N ALA A 12 10.73 1.52 5.99
CA ALA A 12 9.60 1.02 5.21
C ALA A 12 9.69 1.37 3.73
N HIS A 13 10.13 2.59 3.39
CA HIS A 13 10.35 2.98 2.00
C HIS A 13 11.48 2.16 1.35
N SER A 14 12.56 1.89 2.10
CA SER A 14 13.66 1.03 1.66
C SER A 14 13.20 -0.41 1.37
N GLU A 15 12.35 -0.97 2.24
CA GLU A 15 11.74 -2.29 2.02
C GLU A 15 10.77 -2.28 0.83
N ALA A 16 9.95 -1.24 0.69
CA ALA A 16 9.04 -1.08 -0.44
C ALA A 16 9.78 -1.06 -1.78
N LEU A 17 10.91 -0.34 -1.85
CA LEU A 17 11.77 -0.33 -3.04
C LEU A 17 12.29 -1.73 -3.41
N ARG A 18 12.62 -2.57 -2.41
CA ARG A 18 13.05 -3.96 -2.65
C ARG A 18 11.88 -4.85 -3.08
N HIS A 19 10.82 -4.84 -2.29
CA HIS A 19 9.66 -5.72 -2.47
C HIS A 19 8.91 -5.45 -3.78
N PHE A 20 8.84 -4.18 -4.21
CA PHE A 20 8.09 -3.81 -5.40
C PHE A 20 8.94 -3.67 -6.67
N ALA A 21 10.28 -3.73 -6.58
CA ALA A 21 11.17 -3.64 -7.75
C ALA A 21 10.83 -4.65 -8.86
N PHE A 22 10.33 -5.83 -8.51
CA PHE A 22 9.93 -6.84 -9.49
C PHE A 22 8.79 -6.34 -10.40
N TYR A 23 7.83 -5.58 -9.87
CA TYR A 23 6.70 -5.05 -10.66
C TYR A 23 7.14 -4.04 -11.72
N GLU A 24 8.25 -3.33 -11.49
CA GLU A 24 8.80 -2.34 -12.44
C GLU A 24 9.31 -2.99 -13.74
N GLN A 25 9.57 -4.29 -13.72
CA GLN A 25 10.02 -5.05 -14.88
C GLN A 25 8.86 -5.60 -15.73
N ILE A 26 7.63 -5.56 -15.21
CA ILE A 26 6.45 -6.09 -15.89
C ILE A 26 5.87 -4.98 -16.80
N PRO A 27 5.78 -5.17 -18.13
CA PRO A 27 5.32 -4.12 -19.05
C PRO A 27 3.93 -3.55 -18.75
N SER A 28 2.99 -4.39 -18.28
CA SER A 28 1.65 -3.94 -17.89
C SER A 28 1.67 -3.03 -16.67
N TYR A 29 2.51 -3.32 -15.68
CA TYR A 29 2.68 -2.46 -14.49
C TYR A 29 3.40 -1.16 -14.83
N ARG A 30 4.40 -1.18 -15.73
CA ARG A 30 5.04 0.06 -16.20
C ARG A 30 4.03 1.06 -16.76
N ARG A 31 3.01 0.58 -17.48
CA ARG A 31 1.95 1.44 -17.98
C ARG A 31 1.13 2.09 -16.85
N VAL A 32 0.89 1.37 -15.75
CA VAL A 32 0.24 1.94 -14.56
C VAL A 32 1.12 3.01 -13.92
N LEU A 33 2.44 2.77 -13.81
CA LEU A 33 3.39 3.76 -13.27
C LEU A 33 3.41 5.05 -14.12
N ASP A 34 3.40 4.90 -15.45
CA ASP A 34 3.37 6.03 -16.38
C ASP A 34 2.08 6.86 -16.25
N LEU A 35 0.93 6.20 -16.03
CA LEU A 35 -0.37 6.87 -15.83
C LEU A 35 -0.40 7.68 -14.54
N GLU A 36 0.14 7.10 -13.47
CA GLU A 36 0.26 7.74 -12.15
C GLU A 36 1.43 8.73 -12.06
N ARG A 37 2.25 8.82 -13.12
CA ARG A 37 3.45 9.69 -13.22
C ARG A 37 4.48 9.42 -12.12
N VAL A 38 4.63 8.16 -11.72
CA VAL A 38 5.62 7.72 -10.73
C VAL A 38 6.73 6.91 -11.39
N ALA A 39 7.95 6.98 -10.85
CA ALA A 39 9.09 6.27 -11.43
C ALA A 39 9.26 4.86 -10.85
N ARG A 40 8.90 4.68 -9.58
CA ARG A 40 9.08 3.45 -8.82
C ARG A 40 7.74 2.92 -8.35
N ALA A 41 7.60 1.59 -8.32
CA ALA A 41 6.38 0.96 -7.80
C ALA A 41 6.18 1.24 -6.29
N ALA A 42 7.26 1.49 -5.55
CA ALA A 42 7.20 1.90 -4.16
C ALA A 42 6.53 3.25 -3.92
N GLU A 43 6.52 4.15 -4.92
CA GLU A 43 5.87 5.46 -4.80
C GLU A 43 4.33 5.37 -4.81
N LEU A 44 3.78 4.20 -5.20
CA LEU A 44 2.35 3.92 -5.08
C LEU A 44 1.93 3.45 -3.68
N ALA A 45 2.89 3.17 -2.79
CA ALA A 45 2.61 2.70 -1.45
C ALA A 45 2.34 3.87 -0.49
N LEU A 46 1.27 3.75 0.29
CA LEU A 46 0.93 4.70 1.36
C LEU A 46 1.72 4.34 2.63
N ILE A 47 2.85 4.99 2.84
CA ILE A 47 3.75 4.73 3.97
C ILE A 47 3.80 5.96 4.86
N GLY A 48 3.52 5.80 6.16
CA GLY A 48 3.54 6.90 7.10
C GLY A 48 2.94 6.53 8.45
N ASP A 49 2.73 7.53 9.29
CA ASP A 49 1.93 7.37 10.50
C ASP A 49 0.43 7.20 10.19
N GLU A 50 -0.37 6.97 11.24
CA GLU A 50 -1.81 6.76 11.12
C GLU A 50 -2.51 7.94 10.43
N GLU A 51 -2.09 9.17 10.71
CA GLU A 51 -2.69 10.37 10.12
C GLU A 51 -2.37 10.47 8.63
N THR A 52 -1.13 10.22 8.24
CA THR A 52 -0.68 10.20 6.84
C THR A 52 -1.43 9.15 6.04
N VAL A 53 -1.54 7.94 6.57
CA VAL A 53 -2.24 6.82 5.92
C VAL A 53 -3.74 7.10 5.84
N ALA A 54 -4.35 7.62 6.91
CA ALA A 54 -5.77 8.01 6.92
C ALA A 54 -6.07 9.12 5.91
N ALA A 55 -5.22 10.16 5.83
CA ALA A 55 -5.37 11.23 4.85
C ALA A 55 -5.25 10.70 3.41
N GLY A 56 -4.33 9.78 3.17
CA GLY A 56 -4.19 9.13 1.87
C GLY A 56 -5.42 8.31 1.47
N ILE A 57 -5.94 7.51 2.40
CA ILE A 57 -7.19 6.74 2.21
C ILE A 57 -8.37 7.70 1.95
N GLY A 58 -8.44 8.81 2.70
CA GLY A 58 -9.47 9.83 2.54
C GLY A 58 -9.55 10.38 1.11
N ARG A 59 -8.40 10.62 0.46
CA ARG A 59 -8.34 11.07 -0.94
C ARG A 59 -9.02 10.10 -1.91
N TYR A 60 -8.96 8.79 -1.66
CA TYR A 60 -9.65 7.81 -2.49
C TYR A 60 -11.18 7.88 -2.32
N PHE A 61 -11.64 8.05 -1.08
CA PHE A 61 -13.07 8.28 -0.80
C PHE A 61 -13.55 9.60 -1.39
N ASP A 62 -12.76 10.67 -1.30
CA ASP A 62 -13.07 11.98 -1.92
C ASP A 62 -13.14 11.88 -3.45
N ALA A 63 -12.37 10.98 -4.06
CA ALA A 63 -12.44 10.65 -5.48
C ALA A 63 -13.65 9.74 -5.84
N GLY A 64 -14.48 9.36 -4.88
CA GLY A 64 -15.70 8.58 -5.08
C GLY A 64 -15.55 7.08 -4.85
N ALA A 65 -14.44 6.59 -4.29
CA ALA A 65 -14.34 5.21 -3.87
C ALA A 65 -15.36 4.93 -2.76
N THR A 66 -16.05 3.79 -2.83
CA THR A 66 -16.96 3.33 -1.76
C THR A 66 -16.28 2.34 -0.81
N GLU A 67 -15.20 1.70 -1.26
CA GLU A 67 -14.41 0.75 -0.51
C GLU A 67 -12.94 0.87 -0.94
N VAL A 68 -12.02 0.77 0.03
CA VAL A 68 -10.58 0.80 -0.21
C VAL A 68 -9.95 -0.42 0.48
N VAL A 69 -9.34 -1.30 -0.32
CA VAL A 69 -8.66 -2.51 0.19
C VAL A 69 -7.17 -2.23 0.34
N LEU A 70 -6.65 -2.34 1.55
CA LEU A 70 -5.23 -2.18 1.86
C LEU A 70 -4.48 -3.51 1.75
N THR A 71 -3.29 -3.47 1.15
CA THR A 71 -2.42 -4.63 0.96
C THR A 71 -1.03 -4.36 1.55
N ALA A 72 -0.22 -5.40 1.69
CA ALA A 72 1.18 -5.30 2.15
C ALA A 72 1.36 -4.52 3.47
N THR A 73 0.47 -4.75 4.45
CA THR A 73 0.45 -4.03 5.74
C THR A 73 1.58 -4.40 6.69
N ASP A 74 2.26 -5.52 6.44
CA ASP A 74 3.29 -6.08 7.32
C ASP A 74 4.68 -6.03 6.63
N LEU A 75 4.91 -4.98 5.84
CA LEU A 75 6.08 -4.84 4.97
C LEU A 75 7.41 -4.72 5.75
N THR A 76 7.39 -4.17 6.97
CA THR A 76 8.57 -4.09 7.86
C THR A 76 8.52 -5.11 9.01
N GLY A 77 7.53 -5.99 9.00
CA GLY A 77 7.33 -7.03 10.02
C GLY A 77 6.57 -6.51 11.25
N PRO A 78 6.69 -7.16 12.42
CA PRO A 78 5.81 -6.89 13.58
C PRO A 78 5.96 -5.48 14.18
N ALA A 79 6.95 -4.70 13.75
CA ALA A 79 7.07 -3.28 14.10
C ALA A 79 5.94 -2.41 13.50
N ASP A 80 5.28 -2.90 12.44
CA ASP A 80 4.10 -2.28 11.82
C ASP A 80 2.86 -2.35 12.73
N HIS A 81 2.89 -3.19 13.78
CA HIS A 81 1.80 -3.37 14.73
C HIS A 81 2.03 -2.58 16.02
N ARG A 82 1.79 -1.26 16.01
CA ARG A 82 1.50 -0.58 17.28
C ARG A 82 0.03 -0.84 17.64
N PRO A 83 -0.28 -1.53 18.77
CA PRO A 83 -1.67 -1.75 19.14
C PRO A 83 -2.25 -0.42 19.64
N SER A 84 -2.99 0.28 18.79
CA SER A 84 -3.80 1.40 19.26
C SER A 84 -4.96 0.83 20.09
N GLY A 85 -4.88 1.07 21.40
CA GLY A 85 -5.93 0.68 22.33
C GLY A 85 -7.21 1.47 22.07
N ARG A 86 -8.13 0.90 21.29
CA ARG A 86 -9.59 1.00 21.51
C ARG A 86 -10.30 -0.03 20.64
N ASN A 87 -11.01 -0.95 21.29
CA ASN A 87 -12.05 -1.85 20.77
C ASN A 87 -12.31 -1.78 19.25
N GLY A 88 -11.85 -2.82 18.53
CA GLY A 88 -12.13 -2.95 17.10
C GLY A 88 -11.37 -4.10 16.45
N GLN A 89 -11.34 -5.29 17.06
CA GLN A 89 -10.93 -6.50 16.35
C GLN A 89 -11.99 -6.81 15.27
N THR A 90 -11.85 -6.23 14.08
CA THR A 90 -12.58 -6.69 12.90
C THR A 90 -11.78 -6.31 11.65
N GLY A 91 -11.20 -7.31 10.97
CA GLY A 91 -11.14 -7.25 9.51
C GLY A 91 -9.80 -7.33 8.78
N LEU A 92 -8.63 -7.33 9.43
CA LEU A 92 -7.36 -7.40 8.69
C LEU A 92 -6.71 -8.79 8.76
N ARG A 93 -7.43 -9.80 8.26
CA ARG A 93 -6.78 -10.95 7.60
C ARG A 93 -6.70 -10.61 6.12
N CYS A 94 -5.77 -9.73 5.75
CA CYS A 94 -5.52 -9.40 4.35
C CYS A 94 -4.90 -10.61 3.66
N HIS A 95 -5.77 -11.39 3.02
CA HIS A 95 -5.40 -12.47 2.13
C HIS A 95 -4.46 -11.91 1.05
N GLN A 96 -3.32 -12.57 0.91
CA GLN A 96 -2.11 -12.17 0.19
C GLN A 96 -2.26 -11.97 -1.34
N ASN A 97 -3.47 -11.82 -1.89
CA ASN A 97 -3.74 -12.11 -3.30
C ASN A 97 -4.34 -11.00 -4.19
N VAL A 98 -4.55 -9.77 -3.68
CA VAL A 98 -5.30 -8.75 -4.46
C VAL A 98 -4.46 -8.03 -5.53
N MET A 99 -3.12 -8.07 -5.47
CA MET A 99 -2.27 -7.42 -6.49
C MET A 99 -2.18 -8.21 -7.82
N SER A 100 -2.68 -9.45 -7.85
CA SER A 100 -2.73 -10.26 -9.08
C SER A 100 -3.89 -9.89 -10.00
N GLU A 101 -5.01 -9.37 -9.48
CA GLU A 101 -6.21 -9.07 -10.30
C GLU A 101 -6.08 -7.75 -11.09
N ALA A 102 -5.33 -6.77 -10.58
CA ALA A 102 -5.05 -5.53 -11.32
C ALA A 102 -4.18 -5.73 -12.57
N ALA A 103 -3.62 -6.94 -12.77
CA ALA A 103 -2.71 -7.27 -13.85
C ALA A 103 -3.36 -7.99 -15.04
N SER A 104 -4.67 -8.26 -15.01
CA SER A 104 -5.36 -8.97 -16.08
C SER A 104 -5.87 -7.97 -17.14
N PRO A 105 -5.33 -7.97 -18.38
CA PRO A 105 -5.89 -7.17 -19.45
C PRO A 105 -7.18 -7.85 -19.96
N GLY A 106 -8.25 -7.06 -20.10
CA GLY A 106 -9.29 -7.34 -21.08
C GLY A 106 -8.81 -7.03 -22.48
#